data_AF-A0A9D6PTH4-F1
#
_entry.id   AF-A0A9D6PTH4-F1
#
_cell.length_a   1.000
_cell.length_b   1.000
_cell.length_c   1.000
_cell.angle_alpha   90.00
_cell.angle_beta   90.00
_cell.angle_gamma   90.00
#
_symmetry.space_group_name_H-M   'P 1'
#
loop_
_entity.id
_entity.type
_entity.pdbx_description
1 polymer ?
#
loop_
_entity_poly.entity_id
_entity_poly.type
_entity_poly.pdbx_seq_one_letter_code
_entity_poly.pdbx_strand_id
1 'polypeptide(L)'
;MKDDLEIAKEAIGSEDYVKALRIVRPLAEAENAKAQGYLGFMYQLGLGVNRNGLEAIKWLQKAADQGDGSAAHNLGTIYLGGMPGIPVDQDLAKKWYRKARDLGFVTANSEWYE
;
A
#
# COMPACT_ATOMS: atom_id res chain seq x y z
N MET A 1 -5.16 -7.09 25.04
CA MET A 1 -4.26 -6.03 24.52
C MET A 1 -4.60 -5.82 23.06
N LYS A 2 -4.60 -4.57 22.58
CA LYS A 2 -4.70 -4.32 21.14
C LYS A 2 -3.39 -4.77 20.47
N ASP A 3 -3.49 -5.39 19.30
CA ASP A 3 -2.34 -5.69 18.46
C ASP A 3 -1.70 -4.38 17.97
N ASP A 4 -0.38 -4.37 17.77
CA ASP A 4 0.36 -3.16 17.39
C ASP A 4 -0.16 -2.59 16.06
N LEU A 5 -0.58 -3.47 15.14
CA LEU A 5 -1.17 -3.06 13.86
C LEU A 5 -2.54 -2.36 14.03
N GLU A 6 -3.35 -2.76 15.00
CA GLU A 6 -4.62 -2.10 15.29
C GLU A 6 -4.39 -0.71 15.91
N ILE A 7 -3.36 -0.57 16.76
CA ILE A 7 -2.96 0.74 17.29
C ILE A 7 -2.47 1.65 16.15
N ALA A 8 -1.70 1.11 15.21
CA ALA A 8 -1.27 1.84 14.02
C ALA A 8 -2.45 2.29 13.16
N LYS A 9 -3.42 1.41 12.90
CA LYS A 9 -4.63 1.72 12.12
C LYS A 9 -5.46 2.81 12.79
N GLU A 10 -5.63 2.75 14.11
CA GLU A 10 -6.31 3.79 14.88
C GLU A 10 -5.57 5.13 14.82
N ALA A 11 -4.24 5.11 14.89
CA ALA A 11 -3.42 6.31 14.73
C ALA A 11 -3.57 6.92 13.33
N ILE A 12 -3.60 6.09 12.27
CA ILE A 12 -3.88 6.55 10.90
C ILE A 12 -5.27 7.18 10.81
N GLY A 13 -6.29 6.54 11.38
CA GLY A 13 -7.67 7.05 11.39
C GLY A 13 -7.86 8.33 12.21
N SER A 14 -6.98 8.57 13.18
CA SER A 14 -6.93 9.80 13.98
C SER A 14 -5.94 10.84 13.43
N GLU A 15 -5.40 10.60 12.22
CA GLU A 15 -4.38 11.43 11.55
C GLU A 15 -3.07 11.62 12.33
N ASP A 16 -2.81 10.80 13.35
CA ASP A 16 -1.54 10.77 14.07
C ASP A 16 -0.53 9.89 13.30
N TYR A 17 -0.11 10.41 12.15
CA TYR A 17 0.76 9.70 11.23
C TYR A 17 2.18 9.51 11.79
N VAL A 18 2.63 10.35 12.71
CA VAL A 18 3.92 10.20 13.38
C VAL A 18 3.90 8.98 14.30
N LYS A 19 2.84 8.84 15.09
CA LYS A 19 2.65 7.64 15.93
C LYS A 19 2.43 6.40 15.07
N ALA A 20 1.62 6.49 14.03
CA ALA A 20 1.41 5.38 13.10
C ALA A 20 2.75 4.91 12.51
N LEU A 21 3.57 5.84 12.00
CA LEU A 21 4.87 5.51 11.40
C LEU A 21 5.80 4.79 12.38
N ARG A 22 5.85 5.28 13.64
CA ARG A 22 6.69 4.69 14.69
C ARG A 22 6.35 3.22 14.96
N ILE A 23 5.09 2.84 14.78
CA ILE A 23 4.61 1.47 14.99
C ILE A 23 4.73 0.65 13.70
N VAL A 24 4.31 1.20 12.57
CA VAL A 24 4.28 0.51 11.28
C VAL A 24 5.68 0.17 10.78
N ARG A 25 6.65 1.08 10.93
CA ARG A 25 8.01 0.87 10.39
C ARG A 25 8.70 -0.40 10.92
N PRO A 26 8.85 -0.60 12.25
CA PRO A 26 9.49 -1.81 12.75
C PRO A 26 8.72 -3.10 12.38
N LEU A 27 7.38 -3.05 12.32
CA LEU A 27 6.58 -4.20 11.88
C LEU A 27 6.79 -4.52 10.40
N ALA A 28 6.89 -3.50 9.55
CA ALA A 28 7.17 -3.67 8.12
C ALA A 28 8.57 -4.25 7.88
N GLU A 29 9.56 -3.82 8.67
CA GLU A 29 10.92 -4.35 8.70
C GLU A 29 10.96 -5.79 9.24
N ALA A 30 10.06 -6.16 10.15
CA ALA A 30 9.84 -7.53 10.61
C ALA A 30 9.01 -8.39 9.63
N GLU A 31 8.94 -7.98 8.35
CA GLU A 31 8.28 -8.68 7.26
C GLU A 31 6.75 -8.88 7.42
N ASN A 32 6.08 -8.08 8.26
CA ASN A 32 4.62 -8.10 8.34
C ASN A 32 3.99 -7.47 7.08
N ALA A 33 3.33 -8.28 6.26
CA ALA A 33 2.74 -7.85 4.98
C ALA A 33 1.80 -6.64 5.10
N LYS A 34 0.92 -6.61 6.11
CA LYS A 34 -0.02 -5.49 6.30
C LYS A 34 0.70 -4.20 6.69
N ALA A 35 1.72 -4.30 7.55
CA ALA A 35 2.54 -3.15 7.93
C ALA A 35 3.35 -2.62 6.73
N GLN A 36 3.87 -3.51 5.88
CA GLN A 36 4.50 -3.11 4.62
C GLN A 36 3.52 -2.36 3.71
N GLY A 37 2.28 -2.85 3.61
CA GLY A 37 1.19 -2.18 2.90
C GLY A 37 0.93 -0.76 3.43
N TYR A 38 0.81 -0.62 4.75
CA TYR A 38 0.63 0.69 5.39
C TYR A 38 1.83 1.61 5.18
N LEU A 39 3.06 1.12 5.34
CA LEU A 39 4.26 1.93 5.13
C LEU A 39 4.36 2.43 3.70
N GLY A 40 4.06 1.57 2.73
CA GLY A 40 4.00 1.93 1.32
C GLY A 40 2.95 3.00 1.03
N PHE A 41 1.75 2.87 1.60
CA PHE A 41 0.70 3.87 1.52
C PHE A 41 1.11 5.22 2.15
N MET A 42 1.78 5.19 3.30
CA MET A 42 2.30 6.39 3.95
C MET A 42 3.33 7.12 3.07
N TYR A 43 4.24 6.40 2.40
CA TYR A 43 5.17 7.00 1.44
C TYR A 43 4.47 7.50 0.17
N GLN A 44 3.42 6.83 -0.30
CA GLN A 44 2.66 7.24 -1.49
C GLN A 44 1.98 8.60 -1.27
N LEU A 45 1.41 8.81 -0.09
CA LEU A 45 0.64 10.01 0.26
C LEU A 45 1.45 11.06 1.05
N GLY A 46 2.61 10.70 1.57
CA GLY A 46 3.41 11.60 2.42
C GLY A 46 2.85 11.75 3.85
N LEU A 47 2.32 10.67 4.42
CA LEU A 47 1.70 10.68 5.75
C LEU A 47 2.75 10.40 6.82
N GLY A 48 3.14 11.42 7.59
CA GLY A 48 4.18 11.31 8.61
C GLY A 48 5.60 11.07 8.05
N VAL A 49 5.74 10.96 6.74
CA VAL A 49 7.00 10.85 5.99
C VAL A 49 6.94 11.73 4.75
N ASN A 50 8.10 12.08 4.20
CA ASN A 50 8.13 12.73 2.89
C ASN A 50 7.62 11.77 1.82
N ARG A 51 6.78 12.29 0.93
CA ARG A 51 6.24 11.55 -0.21
C ARG A 51 7.39 11.01 -1.07
N ASN A 52 7.41 9.70 -1.30
CA ASN A 52 8.45 9.04 -2.08
C ASN A 52 7.86 7.82 -2.80
N GLY A 53 7.73 7.92 -4.13
CA GLY A 53 7.13 6.86 -4.93
C GLY A 53 7.97 5.59 -5.01
N LEU A 54 9.31 5.70 -4.97
CA LEU A 54 10.18 4.52 -5.02
C LEU A 54 10.10 3.71 -3.73
N GLU A 55 10.10 4.38 -2.58
CA GLU A 55 9.87 3.70 -1.29
C GLU A 55 8.44 3.14 -1.21
N ALA A 56 7.43 3.88 -1.69
CA ALA A 56 6.06 3.38 -1.77
C ALA A 56 5.99 2.07 -2.58
N ILE A 57 6.54 2.06 -3.80
CA ILE A 57 6.58 0.88 -4.66
C ILE A 57 7.29 -0.28 -3.96
N LYS A 58 8.47 -0.04 -3.38
CA LYS A 58 9.26 -1.07 -2.68
C LYS A 58 8.47 -1.77 -1.58
N TRP A 59 7.80 -1.01 -0.71
CA TRP A 59 7.05 -1.59 0.41
C TRP A 59 5.74 -2.25 -0.04
N LEU A 60 5.01 -1.62 -0.96
CA LEU A 60 3.79 -2.20 -1.52
C LEU A 60 4.09 -3.49 -2.30
N GLN A 61 5.22 -3.56 -3.00
CA GLN A 61 5.66 -4.74 -3.72
C GLN A 61 5.86 -5.92 -2.77
N LYS A 62 6.61 -5.71 -1.68
CA LYS A 62 6.81 -6.74 -0.66
C LYS A 62 5.48 -7.23 -0.09
N ALA A 63 4.58 -6.33 0.25
CA ALA A 63 3.25 -6.69 0.77
C ALA A 63 2.43 -7.49 -0.26
N ALA A 64 2.41 -7.05 -1.52
CA ALA A 64 1.70 -7.72 -2.61
C ALA A 64 2.26 -9.12 -2.90
N ASP A 65 3.58 -9.32 -2.76
CA ASP A 65 4.21 -10.63 -2.94
C ASP A 65 3.91 -11.59 -1.78
N GLN A 66 3.54 -11.05 -0.62
CA GLN A 66 3.00 -11.82 0.51
C GLN A 66 1.48 -12.01 0.46
N GLY A 67 0.84 -11.58 -0.62
CA GLY A 67 -0.59 -11.78 -0.86
C GLY A 67 -1.49 -10.63 -0.40
N ASP A 68 -0.94 -9.46 -0.09
CA ASP A 68 -1.74 -8.26 0.18
C ASP A 68 -2.29 -7.66 -1.13
N GLY A 69 -3.55 -8.00 -1.44
CA GLY A 69 -4.24 -7.49 -2.62
C GLY A 69 -4.49 -5.97 -2.58
N SER A 70 -4.59 -5.36 -1.39
CA SER A 70 -4.71 -3.89 -1.28
C SER A 70 -3.39 -3.22 -1.67
N ALA A 71 -2.25 -3.81 -1.33
CA ALA A 71 -0.96 -3.30 -1.74
C ALA A 71 -0.75 -3.40 -3.26
N ALA A 72 -1.16 -4.52 -3.86
CA ALA A 72 -1.18 -4.69 -5.32
C ALA A 72 -2.08 -3.64 -6.00
N HIS A 73 -3.24 -3.34 -5.42
CA HIS A 73 -4.12 -2.28 -5.95
C HIS A 73 -3.44 -0.91 -5.88
N ASN A 74 -2.79 -0.58 -4.77
CA ASN A 74 -2.08 0.69 -4.60
C ASN A 74 -0.92 0.84 -5.61
N LEU A 75 -0.18 -0.24 -5.92
CA LEU A 75 0.81 -0.25 -7.00
C LEU A 75 0.17 0.09 -8.34
N GLY A 76 -0.99 -0.49 -8.64
CA GLY A 76 -1.75 -0.17 -9.85
C GLY A 76 -2.07 1.32 -9.94
N THR A 77 -2.49 1.92 -8.83
CA THR A 77 -2.80 3.35 -8.74
C THR A 77 -1.57 4.24 -8.91
N ILE A 78 -0.41 3.85 -8.36
CA ILE A 78 0.85 4.58 -8.57
C ILE A 78 1.22 4.61 -10.06
N TYR A 79 1.15 3.46 -10.76
CA TYR A 79 1.50 3.42 -12.19
C TYR A 79 0.43 4.05 -13.08
N LEU A 80 -0.84 4.04 -12.68
CA LEU A 80 -1.91 4.70 -13.44
C LEU A 80 -1.80 6.23 -13.38
N GLY A 81 -1.49 6.79 -12.22
CA GLY A 81 -1.40 8.24 -12.00
C GLY A 81 0.00 8.82 -12.19
N GLY A 82 1.03 7.99 -12.11
CA GLY A 82 2.42 8.42 -12.01
C GLY A 82 2.74 9.10 -10.68
N MET A 83 4.03 9.29 -10.41
CA MET A 83 4.57 10.04 -9.28
C MET A 83 5.86 10.75 -9.72
N PRO A 84 6.39 11.73 -8.96
CA PRO A 84 7.69 12.31 -9.28
C PRO A 84 8.77 11.22 -9.48
N GLY A 85 9.36 11.17 -10.67
CA GLY A 85 10.35 10.15 -11.06
C GLY A 85 9.77 8.79 -11.50
N ILE A 86 8.45 8.63 -11.51
CA ILE A 86 7.74 7.41 -11.95
C ILE A 86 6.72 7.81 -13.01
N PRO A 87 6.97 7.52 -14.30
CA PRO A 87 6.02 7.85 -15.36
C PRO A 87 4.74 7.02 -15.23
N VAL A 88 3.68 7.53 -15.85
CA VAL A 88 2.44 6.77 -16.03
C VAL A 88 2.74 5.55 -16.91
N ASP A 89 2.29 4.38 -16.46
CA ASP A 89 2.33 3.12 -17.19
C ASP A 89 1.00 2.38 -16.98
N GLN A 90 0.10 2.51 -17.96
CA GLN A 90 -1.23 1.90 -17.89
C GLN A 90 -1.19 0.38 -17.98
N ASP A 91 -0.21 -0.20 -18.67
CA ASP A 91 -0.11 -1.65 -18.82
C ASP A 91 0.40 -2.29 -17.54
N LEU A 92 1.37 -1.65 -16.88
CA LEU A 92 1.83 -2.06 -15.56
C LEU A 92 0.72 -1.86 -14.52
N ALA A 93 -0.03 -0.76 -14.59
CA ALA A 93 -1.19 -0.55 -13.73
C ALA A 93 -2.22 -1.69 -13.85
N LYS A 94 -2.61 -2.06 -15.09
CA LYS A 94 -3.53 -3.18 -15.34
C LYS A 94 -2.99 -4.50 -14.80
N LYS A 95 -1.68 -4.77 -14.93
CA LYS A 95 -1.05 -5.98 -14.37
C LYS A 95 -1.20 -6.02 -12.85
N TRP A 96 -0.94 -4.90 -12.17
CA TRP A 96 -1.09 -4.80 -10.72
C TRP A 96 -2.54 -4.92 -10.26
N TYR A 97 -3.49 -4.31 -10.97
CA TYR A 97 -4.92 -4.48 -10.67
C TYR A 97 -5.41 -5.90 -10.87
N ARG A 98 -4.95 -6.61 -11.92
CA ARG A 98 -5.24 -8.04 -12.08
C ARG A 98 -4.68 -8.85 -10.92
N LYS A 99 -3.41 -8.62 -10.54
CA LYS A 99 -2.81 -9.28 -9.38
C LYS A 99 -3.59 -8.99 -8.10
N ALA A 100 -4.06 -7.76 -7.89
CA ALA A 100 -4.90 -7.40 -6.74
C ALA A 100 -6.19 -8.25 -6.69
N ARG A 101 -6.88 -8.37 -7.82
CA ARG A 101 -8.08 -9.22 -7.96
C ARG A 101 -7.76 -10.69 -7.68
N ASP A 102 -6.67 -11.21 -8.24
CA ASP A 102 -6.25 -12.60 -8.06
C ASP A 102 -5.89 -12.89 -6.59
N LEU A 103 -5.46 -11.86 -5.84
CA LEU A 103 -5.25 -11.89 -4.39
C LEU A 103 -6.53 -11.65 -3.57
N GLY A 104 -7.71 -11.63 -4.21
CA GLY A 104 -9.00 -11.45 -3.55
C GLY A 104 -9.36 -9.99 -3.24
N PHE A 105 -8.57 -9.00 -3.69
CA PHE A 105 -8.95 -7.59 -3.64
C PHE A 105 -9.87 -7.27 -4.83
N VAL A 106 -11.11 -7.70 -4.71
CA VAL A 106 -12.21 -7.29 -5.58
C VAL A 106 -12.89 -6.09 -4.93
N THR A 107 -12.84 -4.94 -5.60
CA THR A 107 -13.81 -3.89 -5.29
C THR A 107 -15.18 -4.40 -5.73
N ALA A 108 -16.24 -4.13 -4.96
CA ALA A 108 -17.58 -4.68 -5.20
C ALA A 108 -18.19 -4.41 -6.60
N ASN A 109 -17.50 -3.68 -7.49
CA ASN A 109 -17.92 -3.34 -8.84
C ASN A 109 -17.17 -4.08 -9.97
N SER A 110 -16.25 -5.01 -9.67
CA SER A 110 -15.45 -5.69 -10.72
C SER A 110 -16.15 -6.86 -11.43
N GLU A 111 -17.41 -7.18 -11.09
CA GLU A 111 -18.21 -8.23 -11.78
C GLU A 111 -18.73 -7.80 -13.16
N TRP A 112 -18.55 -6.53 -13.58
CA TRP A 112 -19.24 -5.97 -14.75
C TRP A 112 -18.40 -5.86 -16.04
N TYR A 113 -17.17 -6.36 -16.06
CA TYR A 113 -16.30 -6.28 -17.24
C TYR A 113 -15.65 -7.63 -17.57
N GLU A 114 -16.50 -8.63 -17.86
CA GLU A 114 -16.14 -9.77 -18.72
C GLU A 114 -16.62 -9.54 -20.16
#